data_AF-A0A7V0IZZ9-F1
#
_entry.id   AF-A0A7V0IZZ9-F1
#
_cell.length_a   1.000
_cell.length_b   1.000
_cell.length_c   1.000
_cell.angle_alpha   90.00
_cell.angle_beta   90.00
_cell.angle_gamma   90.00
#
_symmetry.space_group_name_H-M   'P 1'
#
loop_
_entity.id
_entity.type
_entity.pdbx_description
1 polymer ?
#
loop_
_entity_poly.entity_id
_entity_poly.type
_entity_poly.pdbx_seq_one_letter_code
_entity_poly.pdbx_strand_id
1 'polypeptide(L)'
;MSKKNDNTQYIFEPEKEDLLNKLLPRVIYSQIYRSFLEASASEQAARMIAMDGATNNASEMIQKLTLDFNKARQAQITRELIEISSAIEAMR
;
A
#
# COMPACT_ATOMS: atom_id res chain seq x y z
N MET A 1 12.20 -46.07 -11.93
CA MET A 1 13.03 -44.84 -11.98
C MET A 1 13.64 -44.74 -13.37
N SER A 2 13.06 -43.93 -14.26
CA SER A 2 13.61 -43.72 -15.60
C SER A 2 14.20 -42.31 -15.65
N LYS A 3 15.53 -42.22 -15.77
CA LYS A 3 16.25 -40.96 -16.02
C LYS A 3 15.82 -40.46 -17.40
N LYS A 4 15.02 -39.40 -17.42
CA LYS A 4 14.67 -38.68 -18.65
C LYS A 4 15.91 -37.90 -19.07
N ASN A 5 16.68 -38.47 -19.99
CA ASN A 5 17.76 -37.73 -20.66
C ASN A 5 17.10 -36.73 -21.62
N ASP A 6 16.93 -35.48 -21.18
CA ASP A 6 16.54 -34.33 -22.02
C ASP A 6 17.70 -33.92 -22.96
N ASN A 7 18.27 -34.87 -23.69
CA ASN A 7 19.28 -34.61 -24.71
C ASN A 7 18.58 -34.27 -26.03
N THR A 8 17.82 -33.18 -26.05
CA THR A 8 17.38 -32.57 -27.32
C THR A 8 18.62 -31.95 -27.98
N GLN A 9 19.12 -32.60 -29.04
CA GLN A 9 20.25 -32.07 -29.79
C GLN A 9 19.76 -30.94 -30.70
N TYR A 10 20.06 -29.70 -30.32
CA TYR A 10 19.83 -28.54 -31.17
C TYR A 10 20.93 -28.44 -32.22
N ILE A 11 20.54 -28.08 -33.45
CA ILE A 11 21.46 -27.64 -34.50
C ILE A 11 21.76 -26.18 -34.21
N PHE A 12 23.04 -25.83 -34.12
CA PHE A 12 23.49 -24.47 -33.81
C PHE A 12 24.06 -23.85 -35.08
N GLU A 13 23.60 -22.66 -35.43
CA GLU A 13 24.24 -21.78 -36.42
C GLU A 13 24.49 -20.43 -35.74
N PRO A 14 25.72 -19.86 -35.72
CA PRO A 14 26.96 -20.31 -36.37
C PRO A 14 27.68 -21.44 -35.62
N GLU A 15 28.33 -21.19 -34.47
CA GLU A 15 28.92 -22.21 -33.60
C GLU A 15 28.34 -22.13 -32.19
N LYS A 16 28.35 -23.25 -31.45
CA LYS A 16 27.80 -23.31 -30.08
C LYS A 16 28.43 -22.26 -29.16
N GLU A 17 29.74 -22.10 -29.27
CA GLU A 17 30.52 -21.17 -28.44
C GLU A 17 30.18 -19.71 -28.77
N ASP A 18 30.08 -19.37 -30.06
CA ASP A 18 29.69 -18.03 -30.51
C ASP A 18 28.27 -17.66 -30.08
N LEU A 19 27.35 -18.62 -30.15
CA LEU A 19 25.98 -18.41 -29.68
C LEU A 19 25.95 -18.21 -28.16
N LEU A 20 26.69 -19.04 -27.41
CA LEU A 20 26.77 -18.93 -25.96
C LEU A 20 27.38 -17.58 -25.52
N ASN A 21 28.46 -17.14 -26.16
CA ASN A 21 29.10 -15.86 -25.90
C ASN A 21 28.16 -14.66 -26.12
N LYS A 22 27.19 -14.79 -27.05
CA LYS A 22 26.16 -13.76 -27.29
C LYS A 22 24.97 -13.87 -26.35
N LEU A 23 24.52 -15.09 -26.04
CA LEU A 23 23.33 -15.32 -25.22
C LEU A 23 23.59 -15.08 -23.73
N LEU A 24 24.76 -15.48 -23.22
CA LEU A 24 25.10 -15.35 -21.81
C LEU A 24 24.95 -13.90 -21.29
N PRO A 25 25.56 -12.87 -21.90
CA PRO A 25 25.36 -11.49 -21.46
C PRO A 25 23.91 -11.00 -21.62
N ARG A 26 23.19 -11.48 -22.65
CA ARG A 26 21.79 -11.10 -22.88
C ARG A 26 20.86 -11.66 -21.81
N VAL A 27 21.12 -12.89 -21.35
CA VAL A 27 20.37 -13.51 -20.25
C VAL A 27 20.67 -12.79 -18.94
N ILE A 28 21.93 -12.43 -18.66
CA ILE A 28 22.26 -11.66 -17.46
C ILE A 28 21.56 -10.29 -17.48
N TYR A 29 21.59 -9.59 -18.63
CA TYR A 29 20.89 -8.32 -18.80
C TYR A 29 19.38 -8.45 -18.58
N SER A 30 18.75 -9.48 -19.15
CA SER A 30 17.30 -9.69 -19.00
C SER A 30 16.92 -10.01 -17.55
N GLN A 31 17.74 -10.78 -16.83
CA GLN A 31 17.49 -11.07 -15.42
C GLN A 31 17.60 -9.82 -14.55
N ILE A 32 18.64 -9.00 -14.74
CA ILE A 32 18.79 -7.73 -14.02
C ILE A 32 17.61 -6.81 -14.32
N TYR A 33 17.24 -6.66 -15.61
CA TYR A 33 16.11 -5.83 -16.01
C TYR A 33 14.80 -6.31 -15.38
N ARG A 34 14.57 -7.62 -15.34
CA ARG A 34 13.42 -8.21 -14.66
C ARG A 34 13.42 -7.93 -13.16
N SER A 35 14.57 -8.04 -12.49
CA SER A 35 14.68 -7.68 -11.07
C SER A 35 14.31 -6.22 -10.79
N PHE A 36 14.67 -5.29 -11.67
CA PHE A 36 14.23 -3.89 -11.56
C PHE A 36 12.72 -3.73 -11.72
N LEU A 37 12.10 -4.45 -12.66
CA LEU A 37 10.64 -4.43 -12.83
C LEU A 37 9.92 -5.02 -11.62
N GLU A 38 10.41 -6.15 -11.09
CA GLU A 38 9.86 -6.77 -9.88
C GLU A 38 10.02 -5.86 -8.66
N ALA A 39 11.15 -5.16 -8.53
CA ALA A 39 11.37 -4.19 -7.46
C ALA A 39 10.41 -2.99 -7.55
N SER A 40 10.23 -2.42 -8.75
CA SER A 40 9.29 -1.32 -8.98
C SER A 40 7.84 -1.72 -8.68
N ALA A 41 7.40 -2.88 -9.15
CA ALA A 41 6.08 -3.41 -8.82
C ALA A 41 5.91 -3.63 -7.30
N SER A 42 6.94 -4.16 -6.64
CA SER A 42 6.94 -4.38 -5.19
C SER A 42 6.88 -3.06 -4.42
N GLU A 43 7.55 -2.01 -4.89
CA GLU A 43 7.48 -0.67 -4.31
C GLU A 43 6.05 -0.10 -4.39
N GLN A 44 5.40 -0.22 -5.55
CA GLN A 44 4.02 0.24 -5.71
C GLN A 44 3.05 -0.52 -4.82
N ALA A 45 3.22 -1.85 -4.70
CA ALA A 45 2.42 -2.66 -3.79
C ALA A 45 2.63 -2.26 -2.33
N ALA A 46 3.88 -2.06 -1.90
CA ALA A 46 4.20 -1.59 -0.54
C ALA A 46 3.61 -0.20 -0.27
N ARG A 47 3.66 0.70 -1.24
CA ARG A 47 3.07 2.04 -1.16
C ARG A 47 1.56 1.97 -1.01
N MET A 48 0.87 1.11 -1.78
CA MET A 48 -0.58 0.91 -1.64
C MET A 48 -0.95 0.45 -0.22
N ILE A 49 -0.26 -0.58 0.29
CA ILE A 49 -0.52 -1.10 1.65
C ILE A 49 -0.30 -0.02 2.71
N ALA A 50 0.76 0.78 2.58
CA ALA A 50 1.03 1.89 3.49
C ALA A 50 -0.07 2.96 3.44
N MET A 51 -0.57 3.29 2.25
CA MET A 51 -1.65 4.28 2.07
C MET A 51 -3.00 3.76 2.55
N ASP A 52 -3.29 2.46 2.38
CA ASP A 52 -4.48 1.83 2.96
C ASP A 52 -4.45 1.91 4.48
N GLY A 53 -3.29 1.62 5.09
CA GLY A 53 -3.08 1.81 6.53
C GLY A 53 -3.28 3.26 6.97
N ALA A 54 -2.74 4.23 6.23
CA ALA A 54 -2.94 5.65 6.51
C ALA A 54 -4.43 6.06 6.42
N THR A 55 -5.16 5.53 5.44
CA THR A 55 -6.59 5.79 5.22
C THR A 55 -7.44 5.23 6.36
N ASN A 56 -7.12 4.03 6.84
CA ASN A 56 -7.78 3.42 7.99
C ASN A 56 -7.54 4.25 9.27
N ASN A 57 -6.28 4.64 9.52
CA ASN A 57 -5.93 5.47 10.68
C ASN A 57 -6.63 6.84 10.64
N ALA A 58 -6.72 7.47 9.47
CA ALA A 58 -7.46 8.71 9.29
C ALA A 58 -8.96 8.52 9.57
N SER A 59 -9.55 7.40 9.13
CA SER A 59 -10.97 7.09 9.36
C SER A 59 -11.26 6.91 10.85
N GLU A 60 -10.41 6.22 11.60
CA GLU A 60 -10.51 6.10 13.06
C GLU A 60 -10.43 7.47 13.75
N MET A 61 -9.52 8.33 13.29
CA MET A 61 -9.39 9.68 13.82
C MET A 61 -10.64 10.53 13.57
N ILE A 62 -11.22 10.44 12.38
CA ILE A 62 -12.47 11.13 12.04
C ILE A 62 -13.61 10.68 12.97
N GLN A 63 -13.74 9.38 13.22
CA GLN A 63 -14.76 8.86 14.13
C GLN A 63 -14.59 9.42 15.55
N LYS A 64 -13.35 9.42 16.06
CA LYS A 64 -13.04 9.98 17.37
C LYS A 64 -13.37 11.46 17.46
N LEU A 65 -12.92 12.26 16.49
CA LEU A 65 -13.18 13.70 16.46
C LEU A 65 -14.68 14.00 16.31
N THR A 66 -15.42 13.17 15.56
CA THR A 66 -16.87 13.31 15.44
C THR A 66 -17.59 13.07 16.77
N LEU A 67 -17.14 12.07 17.54
CA LEU A 67 -17.66 11.83 18.88
C LEU A 67 -17.38 13.00 19.81
N ASP A 68 -16.15 13.51 19.81
CA ASP A 68 -15.74 14.64 20.66
C ASP A 68 -16.48 15.94 20.27
N PHE A 69 -16.66 16.18 18.97
CA PHE A 69 -17.48 17.29 18.46
C PHE A 69 -18.92 17.21 18.97
N ASN A 70 -19.55 16.04 18.91
CA ASN A 70 -20.93 15.88 19.38
C ASN A 70 -21.05 16.09 20.90
N LYS A 71 -20.08 15.61 21.68
CA LYS A 71 -20.02 15.87 23.12
C LYS A 71 -19.87 17.35 23.43
N ALA A 72 -18.95 18.05 22.75
CA ALA A 72 -18.74 19.48 22.93
C ALA A 72 -20.00 20.27 22.57
N ARG A 73 -20.66 19.92 21.46
CA ARG A 73 -21.94 20.52 21.05
C ARG A 73 -23.03 20.35 22.11
N GLN A 74 -23.18 19.14 22.66
CA GLN A 74 -24.17 18.89 23.72
C GLN A 74 -23.85 19.68 24.99
N ALA A 75 -22.59 19.70 25.42
CA ALA A 75 -22.17 20.48 26.57
C ALA A 75 -22.45 21.98 26.40
N GLN A 76 -22.23 22.52 25.20
CA GLN A 76 -22.57 23.90 24.87
C GLN A 76 -24.09 24.17 24.96
N ILE A 77 -24.92 23.31 24.36
CA ILE A 77 -26.39 23.45 24.45
C ILE A 77 -26.85 23.41 25.92
N THR A 78 -26.36 22.45 26.70
CA THR A 78 -26.69 22.35 28.13
C THR A 78 -26.29 23.61 28.89
N ARG A 79 -25.10 24.17 28.61
CA ARG A 79 -24.63 25.41 29.22
C ARG A 79 -25.54 26.60 28.88
N GLU A 80 -25.88 26.77 27.60
CA GLU A 80 -26.78 27.84 27.16
C GLU A 80 -28.16 27.73 27.84
N LEU A 81 -28.70 26.51 27.97
CA LEU A 81 -29.97 26.28 28.69
C LEU A 81 -29.88 26.60 30.18
N ILE A 82 -28.77 26.27 30.84
CA ILE A 82 -28.53 26.61 32.26
C ILE A 82 -28.45 28.13 32.43
N GLU A 83 -27.73 28.81 31.54
CA GLU A 83 -27.60 30.27 31.56
C GLU A 83 -28.97 30.95 31.38
N ILE A 84 -29.80 30.49 30.44
CA ILE A 84 -31.17 30.99 30.22
C ILE A 84 -32.04 30.76 31.47
N SER A 85 -32.05 29.55 32.02
CA SER A 85 -32.87 29.21 33.20
C SER A 85 -32.46 30.04 34.41
N SER A 86 -31.16 30.21 34.63
CA SER A 86 -30.62 31.01 35.74
C SER A 86 -30.96 32.49 35.58
N ALA A 87 -30.93 33.03 34.35
CA ALA A 87 -31.33 34.40 34.08
C ALA A 87 -32.82 34.65 34.36
N ILE A 88 -33.70 33.71 33.98
CA ILE A 88 -35.14 33.80 34.27
C ILE A 88 -35.40 33.75 35.77
N GLU A 89 -34.75 32.85 36.50
CA GLU A 89 -34.93 32.72 37.95
C GLU A 89 -34.44 33.98 38.69
N ALA A 90 -33.37 34.61 38.22
CA ALA A 90 -32.87 35.87 38.80
C ALA A 90 -33.80 37.08 38.55
N MET A 91 -34.72 36.98 37.59
CA MET A 91 -35.73 38.02 37.30
C MET A 91 -37.02 37.85 38.12
N ARG A 92 -37.14 36.77 38.89
CA ARG A 92 -38.31 36.44 39.69
C ARG A 92 -38.16 36.92 41.13
#